data_AF-A0A822EJQ4-F1
#
_entry.id   AF-A0A822EJQ4-F1
#
_cell.length_a   1.000
_cell.length_b   1.000
_cell.length_c   1.000
_cell.angle_alpha   90.00
_cell.angle_beta   90.00
_cell.angle_gamma   90.00
#
_symmetry.space_group_name_H-M   'P 1'
#
loop_
_entity.id
_entity.type
_entity.pdbx_description
1 polymer ?
#
loop_
_entity_poly.entity_id
_entity_poly.type
_entity_poly.pdbx_seq_one_letter_code
_entity_poly.pdbx_strand_id
1 'polypeptide(L)'
;MQATDCSKTCGNGTRALNRTCYNVASSNSSVPQICSTANLCETNTTIIGACNPDICIICTWSTWVNGRCSVTCGTGSYTRQRFCYDQFARDCTTCAPTSDINSTRPCYYPSCPTGRRRRSVISWLSA
;
A
#
# COMPACT_ATOMS: atom_id res chain seq x y z
N MET A 1 15.48 -31.74 -7.39
CA MET A 1 14.14 -31.18 -7.68
C MET A 1 14.30 -29.69 -7.78
N GLN A 2 13.92 -29.08 -8.89
CA GLN A 2 14.07 -27.65 -9.11
C GLN A 2 12.68 -27.01 -9.15
N ALA A 3 12.47 -25.98 -8.33
CA ALA A 3 11.23 -25.21 -8.32
C ALA A 3 11.37 -23.99 -9.23
N THR A 4 10.33 -23.65 -9.99
CA THR A 4 10.24 -22.33 -10.63
C THR A 4 9.94 -21.25 -9.59
N ASP A 5 10.10 -20.00 -9.99
CA ASP A 5 9.54 -18.89 -9.23
C ASP A 5 8.03 -19.05 -9.03
N CYS A 6 7.53 -18.48 -7.93
CA CYS A 6 6.11 -18.49 -7.64
C CYS A 6 5.38 -17.57 -8.62
N SER A 7 4.23 -18.01 -9.13
CA SER A 7 3.41 -17.23 -10.08
C SER A 7 2.88 -15.91 -9.50
N LYS A 8 2.88 -15.77 -8.17
CA LYS A 8 2.54 -14.54 -7.45
C LYS A 8 3.50 -14.33 -6.31
N THR A 9 3.77 -13.10 -5.93
CA THR A 9 4.53 -12.76 -4.72
C THR A 9 3.70 -12.84 -3.44
N CYS A 10 2.36 -12.83 -3.55
CA CYS A 10 1.40 -12.98 -2.47
C CYS A 10 0.08 -13.57 -3.01
N GLY A 11 -0.81 -14.03 -2.12
CA GLY A 11 -2.18 -14.38 -2.45
C GLY A 11 -2.33 -15.72 -3.16
N ASN A 12 -1.79 -16.79 -2.56
CA ASN A 12 -1.89 -18.18 -3.04
C ASN A 12 -1.45 -18.30 -4.50
N GLY A 13 -0.14 -18.18 -4.71
CA GLY A 13 0.50 -18.50 -5.98
C GLY A 13 0.76 -20.00 -6.14
N THR A 14 1.30 -20.36 -7.30
CA THR A 14 1.67 -21.72 -7.68
C THR A 14 3.07 -21.74 -8.28
N ARG A 15 3.80 -22.82 -8.06
CA ARG A 15 5.14 -23.06 -8.66
C ARG A 15 5.24 -24.49 -9.18
N ALA A 16 5.98 -24.65 -10.26
CA ALA A 16 6.28 -25.95 -10.82
C ALA A 16 7.51 -26.56 -10.14
N LEU A 17 7.40 -27.81 -9.70
CA LEU A 17 8.47 -28.60 -9.12
C LEU A 17 8.87 -29.66 -10.15
N ASN A 18 10.03 -29.46 -10.77
CA ASN A 18 10.58 -30.38 -11.75
C ASN A 18 11.42 -31.43 -11.04
N ARG A 19 11.04 -32.71 -11.21
CA ARG A 19 11.81 -33.86 -10.75
C ARG A 19 12.52 -34.49 -11.94
N THR A 20 13.84 -34.34 -11.99
CA THR A 20 14.72 -35.14 -12.83
C THR A 20 15.14 -36.39 -12.07
N CYS A 21 14.81 -37.55 -12.61
CA CYS A 21 15.34 -38.82 -12.15
C CYS A 21 16.66 -39.08 -12.89
N TYR A 22 17.71 -39.43 -12.15
CA TYR A 22 18.98 -39.86 -12.75
C TYR A 22 19.10 -41.36 -12.55
N ASN A 23 19.44 -42.10 -13.61
CA ASN A 23 19.85 -43.49 -13.45
C ASN A 23 21.20 -43.50 -12.71
N VAL A 24 21.17 -43.85 -11.42
CA VAL A 24 22.40 -44.26 -10.71
C VAL A 24 22.77 -45.64 -11.23
N ALA A 25 23.49 -45.67 -12.35
CA ALA A 25 24.30 -46.83 -12.70
C ALA A 25 25.47 -46.86 -11.70
N SER A 26 25.27 -47.48 -10.54
CA SER A 26 26.38 -47.79 -9.65
C SER A 26 26.98 -49.12 -10.07
N SER A 27 28.14 -49.09 -10.72
CA SER A 27 29.18 -50.05 -10.39
C SER A 27 29.55 -49.82 -8.92
N ASN A 28 29.15 -50.77 -8.06
CA ASN A 28 29.39 -50.88 -6.61
C ASN A 28 28.67 -49.89 -5.66
N SER A 29 27.65 -50.43 -4.99
CA SER A 29 26.70 -49.80 -4.06
C SER A 29 27.27 -49.35 -2.71
N SER A 30 26.71 -48.25 -2.19
CA SER A 30 26.38 -48.04 -0.75
C SER A 30 25.65 -46.70 -0.47
N VAL A 31 24.63 -46.28 -1.26
CA VAL A 31 23.82 -45.05 -1.04
C VAL A 31 22.39 -45.25 -1.64
N PRO A 32 21.28 -44.69 -1.08
CA PRO A 32 19.98 -45.37 -1.07
C PRO A 32 19.22 -45.39 -2.41
N GLN A 33 18.71 -46.57 -2.74
CA GLN A 33 17.79 -46.81 -3.85
C GLN A 33 16.40 -46.22 -3.58
N ILE A 34 15.91 -45.37 -4.48
CA ILE A 34 14.47 -45.22 -4.75
C ILE A 34 14.29 -44.94 -6.25
N CYS A 35 14.15 -45.99 -7.04
CA CYS A 35 13.50 -46.02 -8.37
C CYS A 35 13.12 -47.48 -8.67
N SER A 36 12.24 -48.08 -7.85
CA SER A 36 11.86 -49.49 -7.96
C SER A 36 10.49 -49.71 -8.64
N THR A 37 10.23 -49.00 -9.74
CA THR A 37 9.26 -49.40 -10.77
C THR A 37 9.70 -48.80 -12.11
N ALA A 38 9.79 -49.63 -13.14
CA ALA A 38 10.45 -49.38 -14.43
C ALA A 38 9.83 -48.28 -15.33
N ASN A 39 9.02 -47.36 -14.80
CA ASN A 39 8.35 -46.29 -15.56
C ASN A 39 8.64 -44.86 -15.01
N LEU A 40 9.49 -44.71 -13.99
CA LEU A 40 9.77 -43.41 -13.35
C LEU A 40 11.01 -42.68 -13.91
N CYS A 41 11.72 -43.27 -14.87
CA CYS A 41 12.95 -42.69 -15.44
C CYS A 41 12.73 -41.97 -16.77
N GLU A 42 11.51 -41.91 -17.29
CA GLU A 42 11.19 -41.35 -18.62
C GLU A 42 10.23 -40.16 -18.59
N THR A 43 9.72 -39.78 -17.41
CA THR A 43 8.75 -38.70 -17.29
C THR A 43 9.34 -37.57 -16.43
N ASN A 44 9.75 -36.48 -17.09
CA ASN A 44 9.91 -35.19 -16.41
C ASN A 44 8.54 -34.86 -15.77
N THR A 45 8.38 -35.22 -14.50
CA THR A 45 7.12 -35.03 -13.82
C THR A 45 7.14 -33.63 -13.21
N THR A 46 6.25 -32.79 -13.71
CA THR A 46 6.02 -31.44 -13.18
C THR A 46 4.92 -31.51 -12.14
N ILE A 47 5.26 -31.28 -10.87
CA ILE A 47 4.27 -31.20 -9.78
C ILE A 47 3.97 -29.73 -9.53
N ILE A 48 2.69 -29.34 -9.49
CA ILE A 48 2.29 -27.99 -9.14
C ILE A 48 2.12 -27.92 -7.61
N GLY A 49 2.90 -27.08 -6.96
CA GLY A 49 2.79 -26.79 -5.53
C GLY A 49 2.30 -25.36 -5.28
N ALA A 50 1.53 -25.17 -4.21
CA ALA A 50 1.17 -23.84 -3.73
C ALA A 50 2.41 -23.10 -3.17
N CYS A 51 2.42 -21.78 -3.29
CA CYS A 51 3.43 -20.90 -2.72
C CYS A 51 2.82 -19.53 -2.38
N ASN A 52 3.50 -18.79 -1.51
CA ASN A 52 3.12 -17.43 -1.08
C ASN A 52 1.65 -17.34 -0.62
N PRO A 53 1.28 -18.06 0.46
CA PRO A 53 -0.10 -18.07 0.95
C PRO A 53 -0.51 -16.77 1.63
N ASP A 54 0.48 -15.93 1.98
CA ASP A 54 0.24 -14.65 2.64
C ASP A 54 -0.64 -13.75 1.78
N ILE A 55 -1.58 -13.09 2.44
CA ILE A 55 -2.50 -12.16 1.77
C ILE A 55 -1.73 -11.00 1.14
N CYS A 56 -2.18 -10.56 -0.04
CA CYS A 56 -1.69 -9.33 -0.62
C CYS A 56 -2.22 -8.14 0.17
N ILE A 57 -1.31 -7.29 0.66
CA ILE A 57 -1.66 -6.05 1.35
C ILE A 57 -1.81 -4.95 0.31
N ILE A 58 -3.04 -4.46 0.14
CA ILE A 58 -3.38 -3.34 -0.71
C ILE A 58 -3.64 -2.14 0.17
N CYS A 59 -3.00 -1.02 -0.15
CA CYS A 59 -3.11 0.21 0.63
C CYS A 59 -3.79 1.31 -0.15
N THR A 60 -4.69 2.01 0.52
CA THR A 60 -5.56 3.03 -0.09
C THR A 60 -5.56 4.28 0.77
N TRP A 61 -5.63 5.43 0.12
CA TRP A 61 -5.79 6.72 0.79
C TRP A 61 -7.20 6.85 1.40
N SER A 62 -7.26 7.35 2.63
CA SER A 62 -8.50 7.81 3.24
C SER A 62 -9.08 9.01 2.49
N THR A 63 -10.32 9.35 2.82
CA THR A 63 -10.87 10.65 2.46
C THR A 63 -10.06 11.79 3.11
N TRP A 64 -10.10 12.96 2.48
CA TRP A 64 -9.47 14.15 3.01
C TRP A 64 -10.26 14.70 4.20
N VAL A 65 -9.55 14.97 5.29
CA VAL A 65 -10.05 15.72 6.43
C VAL A 65 -9.62 17.18 6.24
N ASN A 66 -10.58 18.06 6.00
CA ASN A 66 -10.31 19.48 5.80
C ASN A 66 -10.19 20.20 7.15
N GLY A 67 -9.15 21.01 7.31
CA GLY A 67 -9.03 21.97 8.39
C GLY A 67 -9.90 23.21 8.18
N ARG A 68 -9.85 24.13 9.14
CA ARG A 68 -10.52 25.43 9.05
C ARG A 68 -9.77 26.37 8.12
N CYS A 69 -10.51 27.23 7.43
CA CYS A 69 -9.94 28.34 6.69
C CYS A 69 -9.27 29.34 7.64
N SER A 70 -8.14 29.91 7.20
CA SER A 70 -7.38 30.92 7.96
C SER A 70 -8.14 32.24 8.16
N VAL A 71 -9.21 32.47 7.42
CA VAL A 71 -10.05 33.67 7.47
C VAL A 71 -11.52 33.30 7.54
N THR A 72 -12.34 34.23 8.03
CA THR A 72 -13.81 34.12 8.04
C THR A 72 -14.47 34.97 6.94
N CYS A 73 -13.69 35.79 6.24
CA CYS A 73 -14.09 36.63 5.11
C CYS A 73 -12.89 36.84 4.17
N GLY A 74 -13.14 37.12 2.90
CA GLY A 74 -12.10 37.26 1.88
C GLY A 74 -11.42 35.94 1.49
N THR A 75 -10.18 36.04 1.02
CA THR A 75 -9.39 34.88 0.57
C THR A 75 -8.43 34.42 1.68
N GLY A 76 -8.37 33.12 1.91
CA GLY A 76 -7.42 32.50 2.83
C GLY A 76 -7.00 31.11 2.37
N SER A 77 -6.46 30.33 3.29
CA SER A 77 -6.06 28.95 3.04
C SER A 77 -6.47 28.03 4.19
N TYR A 78 -6.68 26.75 3.89
CA TYR A 78 -6.80 25.68 4.88
C TYR A 78 -5.86 24.54 4.54
N THR A 79 -5.42 23.83 5.58
CA THR A 79 -4.69 22.57 5.43
C THR A 79 -5.68 21.43 5.51
N ARG A 80 -5.55 20.45 4.62
CA ARG A 80 -6.26 19.17 4.68
C ARG A 80 -5.26 18.03 4.85
N GLN A 81 -5.71 16.98 5.51
CA GLN A 81 -4.90 15.80 5.82
C GLN A 81 -5.59 14.54 5.32
N ARG A 82 -4.83 13.52 4.94
CA ARG A 82 -5.33 12.17 4.66
C ARG A 82 -4.35 11.13 5.19
N PHE A 83 -4.82 9.92 5.39
CA PHE A 83 -4.06 8.81 5.94
C PHE A 83 -4.06 7.63 4.96
N CYS A 84 -3.07 6.73 5.10
CA CYS A 84 -2.95 5.54 4.28
C CYS A 84 -3.26 4.31 5.12
N TYR A 85 -4.26 3.53 4.70
CA TYR A 85 -4.68 2.32 5.40
C TYR A 85 -4.68 1.12 4.46
N ASP A 86 -4.45 -0.07 5.03
CA ASP A 86 -4.69 -1.33 4.33
C ASP A 86 -6.17 -1.71 4.31
N GLN A 87 -6.50 -2.80 3.59
CA GLN A 87 -7.85 -3.38 3.53
C GLN A 87 -8.43 -3.84 4.89
N PHE A 88 -7.65 -3.81 5.97
CA PHE A 88 -8.06 -4.14 7.33
C PHE A 88 -8.03 -2.92 8.26
N ALA A 89 -7.99 -1.71 7.70
CA ALA A 89 -7.94 -0.44 8.42
C ALA A 89 -6.71 -0.28 9.35
N ARG A 90 -5.60 -0.95 9.02
CA ARG A 90 -4.31 -0.77 9.71
C ARG A 90 -3.46 0.25 8.97
N ASP A 91 -2.58 0.93 9.70
CA ASP A 91 -1.63 1.87 9.10
C ASP A 91 -0.80 1.19 8.01
N CYS A 92 -0.65 1.88 6.89
CA CYS A 92 0.15 1.38 5.77
C CYS A 92 1.12 2.44 5.24
N THR A 93 2.28 1.97 4.75
CA THR A 93 3.38 2.82 4.26
C THR A 93 3.54 2.80 2.74
N THR A 94 2.77 1.97 2.02
CA THR A 94 2.96 1.75 0.58
C THR A 94 2.08 2.63 -0.31
N CYS A 95 1.24 3.51 0.26
CA CYS A 95 0.52 4.48 -0.56
C CYS A 95 1.50 5.46 -1.19
N ALA A 96 1.58 5.45 -2.53
CA ALA A 96 2.29 6.46 -3.29
C ALA A 96 1.33 7.56 -3.77
N PRO A 97 1.79 8.83 -3.86
CA PRO A 97 3.03 9.35 -3.29
C PRO A 97 2.89 9.63 -1.78
N THR A 98 3.91 9.28 -0.99
CA THR A 98 3.91 9.44 0.48
C THR A 98 3.92 10.91 0.94
N SER A 99 4.26 11.85 0.05
CA SER A 99 4.27 13.29 0.29
C SER A 99 2.88 13.91 0.45
N ASP A 100 1.83 13.21 0.04
CA ASP A 100 0.47 13.77 -0.02
C ASP A 100 -0.33 13.57 1.30
N ILE A 101 0.33 13.40 2.43
CA ILE A 101 -0.34 13.30 3.74
C ILE A 101 -1.00 14.65 4.09
N ASN A 102 -0.29 15.76 3.80
CA ASN A 102 -0.75 17.12 4.07
C ASN A 102 -0.80 17.93 2.78
N SER A 103 -1.88 18.68 2.59
CA SER A 103 -2.04 19.54 1.41
C SER A 103 -2.70 20.86 1.82
N THR A 104 -2.15 21.98 1.38
CA THR A 104 -2.75 23.30 1.57
C THR A 104 -3.61 23.66 0.36
N ARG A 105 -4.81 24.16 0.61
CA ARG A 105 -5.72 24.63 -0.44
C ARG A 105 -6.28 26.01 -0.11
N PRO A 106 -6.59 26.83 -1.13
CA PRO A 106 -7.24 28.10 -0.93
C PRO A 106 -8.70 27.90 -0.49
N CYS A 107 -9.20 28.85 0.29
CA CYS A 107 -10.61 29.02 0.62
C CYS A 107 -11.03 30.45 0.27
N TYR A 108 -12.26 30.60 -0.19
CA TYR A 108 -12.81 31.86 -0.67
C TYR A 108 -14.13 32.14 0.04
N TYR A 109 -14.21 33.30 0.69
CA TYR A 109 -15.39 33.83 1.35
C TYR A 109 -15.73 35.23 0.82
N PRO A 110 -16.94 35.74 1.08
CA PRO A 110 -17.31 37.11 0.74
C PRO A 110 -16.33 38.13 1.33
N SER A 111 -16.17 39.26 0.63
CA SER A 111 -15.30 40.37 1.07
C SER A 111 -15.58 40.77 2.52
N CYS A 112 -14.50 41.06 3.25
CA CYS A 112 -14.62 41.47 4.64
C CYS A 112 -15.40 42.79 4.76
N PRO A 113 -16.28 42.92 5.76
CA PRO A 113 -16.98 44.17 6.01
C PRO A 113 -15.95 45.27 6.29
N THR A 114 -15.89 46.29 5.44
CA THR A 114 -15.07 47.46 5.67
C THR A 114 -15.62 48.15 6.91
N GLY A 115 -14.88 48.07 8.02
CA GLY A 115 -15.34 48.64 9.29
C GLY A 115 -15.81 50.07 9.10
N ARG A 116 -17.02 50.39 9.59
CA ARG A 116 -17.39 51.79 9.82
C ARG A 116 -16.27 52.37 10.67
N ARG A 117 -15.53 53.35 10.13
CA ARG A 117 -14.64 54.18 10.94
C ARG A 117 -15.46 54.58 12.17
N ARG A 118 -15.05 54.13 13.36
CA ARG A 118 -15.57 54.71 14.59
C ARG A 118 -15.30 56.20 14.42
N ARG A 119 -16.34 57.02 14.18
CA ARG A 119 -16.18 58.46 14.37
C ARG A 119 -15.75 58.55 15.82
N SER A 120 -14.53 59.01 16.07
CA SER A 120 -14.13 59.42 17.41
C SER A 120 -15.24 60.35 17.88
N VAL A 121 -16.05 59.87 18.81
CA VAL A 121 -16.99 60.74 19.51
C VAL A 121 -16.06 61.65 20.29
N ILE A 122 -15.88 62.88 19.80
CA ILE A 122 -15.18 63.91 20.57
C ILE A 122 -16.04 64.08 21.82
N SER A 123 -15.56 63.53 22.93
CA SER A 123 -16.13 63.73 24.25
C SER A 123 -15.95 65.21 24.59
N TRP A 124 -16.95 66.03 24.27
CA TRP A 124 -17.09 67.34 24.89
C TRP A 124 -17.63 67.11 26.31
N LEU A 125 -16.72 66.83 27.24
CA LEU A 125 -16.93 67.06 28.67
C LEU A 125 -16.21 68.36 28.99
N SER A 126 -16.96 69.45 29.15
CA SER A 126 -16.61 70.70 29.86
C SER A 126 -17.92 71.51 29.88
N ALA A 127 -18.66 71.46 30.99
CA ALA A 127 -18.64 72.43 32.10
C ALA A 127 -19.65 73.56 31.85
#